data_AF-A8XMP2-F1
#
_entry.id   AF-A8XMP2-F1
#
_cell.length_a   1.000
_cell.length_b   1.000
_cell.length_c   1.000
_cell.angle_alpha   90.00
_cell.angle_beta   90.00
_cell.angle_gamma   90.00
#
_symmetry.space_group_name_H-M   'P 1'
#
loop_
_entity.id
_entity.type
_entity.pdbx_description
1 polymer ?
#
loop_
_entity_poly.entity_id
_entity_poly.type
_entity_poly.pdbx_seq_one_letter_code
_entity_poly.pdbx_strand_id
1 'polypeptide(L)'
;MNCQGLLYLILLFPWRYCTYHHHQIPQYHGDYHQEIQNFHDDVGSQMGYPTGPPPSESYQMDHQHHPNYEIPPESHHPSPSAASCLSRIRLAASFDPQISTKINRFIDSMRIDRLRAYVCERTAYFCDEAQQKGVGDLFHQFDRSIEIIDRVKGQLTTTEKDQLNMMENLNDTLAEQTFFVYKFHQLNPVDLAVLTSAKTSLTTALSSSTPDAALSKAMGSFSPQDLEKLATFPVAHLPEEVRSHLARCQITAPEVVHDTVAFLLSVIGSKHNN
;
A
#
# COMPACT_ATOMS: atom_id res chain seq x y z
N MET A 1 17.05 29.22 -21.38
CA MET A 1 16.62 27.87 -21.75
C MET A 1 15.89 27.28 -20.55
N ASN A 2 14.60 27.03 -20.68
CA ASN A 2 13.68 26.81 -19.55
C ASN A 2 13.74 25.35 -19.04
N CYS A 3 14.19 25.18 -17.78
CA CYS A 3 14.14 23.92 -17.02
C CYS A 3 12.72 23.56 -16.50
N GLN A 4 11.66 23.86 -17.26
CA GLN A 4 10.30 23.43 -16.93
C GLN A 4 9.84 22.18 -17.71
N GLY A 5 10.62 21.72 -18.70
CA GLY A 5 10.26 20.58 -19.55
C GLY A 5 10.62 19.18 -19.01
N LEU A 6 11.43 19.08 -17.96
CA LEU A 6 11.97 17.78 -17.49
C LEU A 6 11.11 17.08 -16.43
N LEU A 7 10.22 17.80 -15.75
CA LEU A 7 9.28 17.20 -14.79
C LEU A 7 8.08 16.53 -15.48
N TYR A 8 7.71 16.98 -16.68
CA TYR A 8 6.57 16.40 -17.42
C TYR A 8 6.90 15.08 -18.14
N LEU A 9 8.17 14.79 -18.38
CA LEU A 9 8.59 13.60 -19.14
C LEU A 9 8.70 12.32 -18.28
N ILE A 10 8.75 12.46 -16.94
CA ILE A 10 8.77 11.31 -16.02
C ILE A 10 7.35 10.74 -15.81
N LEU A 11 6.29 11.49 -16.13
CA LEU A 11 4.91 11.10 -15.85
C LEU A 11 4.23 10.24 -16.93
N LEU A 12 4.85 10.03 -18.10
CA LEU A 12 4.18 9.39 -19.25
C LEU A 12 4.64 7.97 -19.60
N PHE A 13 5.63 7.40 -18.90
CA PHE A 13 6.16 6.06 -19.20
C PHE A 13 6.15 4.98 -18.09
N PRO A 14 5.85 5.22 -16.79
CA PRO A 14 6.00 4.16 -15.77
C PRO A 14 4.88 3.11 -15.80
N TRP A 15 3.86 3.27 -16.65
CA TRP A 15 2.67 2.42 -16.64
C TRP A 15 2.87 1.04 -17.25
N ARG A 16 3.87 0.81 -18.12
CA ARG A 16 3.92 -0.42 -18.95
C ARG A 16 4.21 -1.72 -18.20
N TYR A 17 4.91 -1.68 -17.07
CA TYR A 17 5.35 -2.91 -16.39
C TYR A 17 4.38 -3.40 -15.30
N CYS A 18 3.49 -2.53 -14.81
CA CYS A 18 2.46 -2.89 -13.83
C CYS A 18 1.03 -2.92 -14.40
N THR A 19 0.83 -2.63 -15.69
CA THR A 19 -0.49 -2.72 -16.36
C THR A 19 -0.59 -3.95 -17.27
N TYR A 20 -0.69 -5.13 -16.67
CA TYR A 20 -1.37 -6.25 -17.32
C TYR A 20 -2.50 -6.66 -16.37
N HIS A 21 -3.75 -6.48 -16.83
CA HIS A 21 -5.03 -6.60 -16.09
C HIS A 21 -5.52 -5.39 -15.29
N HIS A 22 -5.76 -4.26 -15.97
CA HIS A 22 -6.87 -3.39 -15.60
C HIS A 22 -7.88 -3.36 -16.75
N HIS A 23 -8.83 -4.30 -16.75
CA HIS A 23 -10.10 -4.05 -17.42
C HIS A 23 -10.92 -3.15 -16.50
N GLN A 24 -11.24 -1.98 -17.07
CA GLN A 24 -12.18 -0.95 -16.67
C GLN A 24 -13.10 -1.31 -15.49
N ILE A 25 -12.90 -0.63 -14.36
CA ILE A 25 -14.00 -0.36 -13.43
C ILE A 25 -14.81 0.78 -14.08
N PRO A 26 -16.11 0.64 -14.37
CA PRO A 26 -16.90 1.73 -14.90
C PRO A 26 -17.02 2.83 -13.84
N GLN A 27 -16.60 4.06 -14.19
CA GLN A 27 -17.03 5.24 -13.45
C GLN A 27 -18.53 5.41 -13.67
N TYR A 28 -19.34 5.07 -12.67
CA TYR A 28 -20.75 5.41 -12.67
C TYR A 28 -20.89 6.88 -12.24
N HIS A 29 -21.12 7.75 -13.21
CA HIS A 29 -21.73 9.06 -12.98
C HIS A 29 -23.22 8.84 -12.69
N GLY A 30 -23.64 9.05 -11.45
CA GLY A 30 -25.04 9.12 -11.05
C GLY A 30 -25.43 10.55 -10.76
N ASP A 31 -26.02 11.22 -11.75
CA ASP A 31 -26.86 12.41 -11.55
C ASP A 31 -28.01 12.04 -10.61
N TYR A 32 -28.14 12.75 -9.49
CA TYR A 32 -29.39 12.79 -8.73
C TYR A 32 -29.67 14.21 -8.25
N HIS A 33 -30.46 14.93 -9.04
CA HIS A 33 -31.28 16.03 -8.55
C HIS A 33 -32.72 15.52 -8.35
N GLN A 34 -33.24 15.80 -7.16
CA GLN A 34 -34.63 16.18 -6.86
C GLN A 34 -35.64 15.13 -6.36
N GLU A 35 -36.22 15.48 -5.20
CA GLU A 35 -37.47 15.02 -4.54
C GLU A 35 -37.46 13.60 -3.95
N ILE A 36 -37.73 13.40 -2.65
CA ILE A 36 -39.04 13.60 -2.00
C ILE A 36 -38.89 14.00 -0.51
N GLN A 37 -39.77 14.92 -0.11
CA GLN A 37 -40.03 15.41 1.24
C GLN A 37 -40.75 14.39 2.15
N ASN A 38 -40.60 14.57 3.46
CA ASN A 38 -41.54 14.21 4.53
C ASN A 38 -41.84 12.72 4.76
N PHE A 39 -41.23 12.15 5.82
CA PHE A 39 -41.97 11.41 6.85
C PHE A 39 -41.27 11.62 8.19
N HIS A 40 -41.92 12.39 9.06
CA HIS A 40 -41.73 12.37 10.50
C HIS A 40 -42.72 11.35 11.09
N ASP A 41 -42.31 10.77 12.22
CA ASP A 41 -43.08 10.08 13.25
C ASP A 41 -42.91 8.55 13.36
N ASP A 42 -42.16 8.20 14.41
CA ASP A 42 -42.58 7.34 15.52
C ASP A 42 -42.80 5.84 15.24
N VAL A 43 -41.72 5.06 15.39
CA VAL A 43 -41.79 3.72 16.01
C VAL A 43 -40.55 3.51 16.88
N GLY A 44 -40.70 3.76 18.17
CA GLY A 44 -39.85 3.11 19.18
C GLY A 44 -40.16 1.62 19.23
N SER A 45 -39.16 0.77 19.04
CA SER A 45 -39.03 -0.54 19.70
C SER A 45 -37.71 -1.24 19.33
N GLN A 46 -36.90 -1.46 20.37
CA GLN A 46 -36.06 -2.65 20.57
C GLN A 46 -35.18 -3.14 19.41
N MET A 47 -33.91 -2.71 19.41
CA MET A 47 -32.78 -3.62 19.15
C MET A 47 -31.64 -3.25 20.08
N GLY A 48 -31.63 -3.89 21.25
CA GLY A 48 -30.50 -3.85 22.17
C GLY A 48 -29.35 -4.65 21.57
N TYR A 49 -28.19 -4.01 21.44
CA TYR A 49 -26.92 -4.70 21.19
C TYR A 49 -26.60 -5.59 22.39
N PRO A 50 -26.32 -6.89 22.22
CA PRO A 50 -25.80 -7.70 23.32
C PRO A 50 -24.36 -7.27 23.62
N THR A 51 -24.20 -6.35 24.58
CA THR A 51 -22.93 -6.11 25.27
C THR A 51 -22.72 -7.20 26.30
N GLY A 52 -21.97 -8.23 25.92
CA GLY A 52 -21.46 -9.23 26.84
C GLY A 52 -20.35 -10.04 26.17
N PRO A 53 -19.19 -10.26 26.82
CA PRO A 53 -18.21 -11.19 26.31
C PRO A 53 -18.83 -12.61 26.29
N PRO A 54 -18.60 -13.42 25.24
CA PRO A 54 -19.09 -14.79 25.22
C PRO A 54 -18.49 -15.58 26.39
N PRO A 55 -19.23 -16.53 26.99
CA PRO A 55 -18.74 -17.35 28.09
C PRO A 55 -17.53 -18.18 27.63
N SER A 56 -16.51 -18.22 28.48
CA SER A 56 -15.30 -19.02 28.31
C SER A 56 -15.61 -20.51 28.50
N GLU A 57 -16.05 -21.17 27.43
CA GLU A 57 -16.06 -22.63 27.36
C GLU A 57 -14.68 -23.13 26.91
N SER A 58 -14.02 -23.83 27.82
CA SER A 58 -12.80 -24.59 27.58
C SER A 58 -13.09 -25.78 26.66
N TYR A 59 -13.01 -25.58 25.35
CA TYR A 59 -12.96 -26.67 24.39
C TYR A 59 -11.53 -27.20 24.32
N GLN A 60 -11.29 -28.37 24.94
CA GLN A 60 -10.19 -29.24 24.53
C GLN A 60 -10.48 -29.67 23.09
N MET A 61 -9.77 -29.04 22.14
CA MET A 61 -9.83 -29.42 20.73
C MET A 61 -8.97 -30.67 20.55
N ASP A 62 -9.63 -31.81 20.43
CA ASP A 62 -9.02 -33.09 20.10
C ASP A 62 -8.37 -32.99 18.70
N HIS A 63 -7.07 -33.25 18.61
CA HIS A 63 -6.29 -33.18 17.37
C HIS A 63 -6.67 -34.33 16.42
N GLN A 64 -7.81 -34.23 15.75
CA GLN A 64 -8.15 -35.10 14.63
C GLN A 64 -7.53 -34.56 13.33
N HIS A 65 -6.45 -35.25 12.94
CA HIS A 65 -5.91 -35.44 11.59
C HIS A 65 -6.60 -34.65 10.47
N HIS A 66 -6.08 -33.46 10.17
CA HIS A 66 -6.27 -32.85 8.86
C HIS A 66 -5.44 -33.63 7.82
N PRO A 67 -6.00 -33.99 6.65
CA PRO A 67 -5.19 -34.47 5.54
C PRO A 67 -4.20 -33.36 5.15
N ASN A 68 -2.94 -33.75 5.11
CA ASN A 68 -1.80 -32.92 4.76
C ASN A 68 -1.97 -32.41 3.31
N TYR A 69 -2.65 -31.28 3.12
CA TYR A 69 -2.54 -30.53 1.88
C TYR A 69 -1.20 -29.80 1.93
N GLU A 70 -0.14 -30.47 1.47
CA GLU A 70 1.13 -29.83 1.18
C GLU A 70 0.89 -28.80 0.07
N ILE A 71 0.62 -27.56 0.48
CA ILE A 71 0.82 -26.40 -0.39
C ILE A 71 2.34 -26.31 -0.55
N PRO A 72 2.91 -26.44 -1.77
CA PRO A 72 4.33 -26.28 -1.96
C PRO A 72 4.73 -24.91 -1.40
N PRO A 73 5.79 -24.83 -0.58
CA PRO A 73 6.33 -23.54 -0.19
C PRO A 73 7.06 -23.01 -1.43
N GLU A 74 6.33 -22.44 -2.38
CA GLU A 74 6.96 -21.50 -3.29
C GLU A 74 7.39 -20.33 -2.42
N SER A 75 8.66 -20.34 -2.02
CA SER A 75 9.29 -19.22 -1.34
C SER A 75 9.39 -18.09 -2.36
N HIS A 76 8.41 -17.20 -2.36
CA HIS A 76 8.36 -16.05 -3.25
C HIS A 76 9.41 -15.04 -2.79
N HIS A 77 10.62 -15.15 -3.34
CA HIS A 77 11.72 -14.28 -2.99
C HIS A 77 11.82 -13.12 -3.98
N PRO A 78 11.95 -11.88 -3.48
CA PRO A 78 12.18 -10.73 -4.35
C PRO A 78 13.53 -10.90 -5.06
N SER A 79 13.57 -10.56 -6.35
CA SER A 79 14.82 -10.40 -7.08
C SER A 79 15.68 -9.29 -6.45
N PRO A 80 16.99 -9.23 -6.70
CA PRO A 80 17.84 -8.15 -6.18
C PRO A 80 17.33 -6.75 -6.57
N SER A 81 16.85 -6.59 -7.80
CA SER A 81 16.25 -5.33 -8.28
C SER A 81 14.96 -4.99 -7.53
N ALA A 82 14.09 -5.98 -7.31
CA ALA A 82 12.86 -5.77 -6.52
C ALA A 82 13.20 -5.42 -5.07
N ALA A 83 14.08 -6.17 -4.42
CA ALA A 83 14.51 -5.94 -3.04
C ALA A 83 15.13 -4.54 -2.87
N SER A 84 15.94 -4.09 -3.84
CA SER A 84 16.51 -2.74 -3.85
C SER A 84 15.44 -1.65 -3.95
N CYS A 85 14.41 -1.84 -4.79
CA CYS A 85 13.29 -0.91 -4.88
C CYS A 85 12.45 -0.90 -3.60
N LEU A 86 12.10 -2.08 -3.08
CA LEU A 86 11.30 -2.21 -1.85
C LEU A 86 12.03 -1.62 -0.64
N SER A 87 13.37 -1.72 -0.58
CA SER A 87 14.15 -1.08 0.49
C SER A 87 14.08 0.45 0.43
N ARG A 88 14.07 1.04 -0.77
CA ARG A 88 13.88 2.50 -0.96
C ARG A 88 12.48 2.94 -0.58
N ILE A 89 11.45 2.18 -0.97
CA ILE A 89 10.05 2.46 -0.57
C ILE A 89 9.92 2.36 0.95
N ARG A 90 10.54 1.37 1.58
CA ARG A 90 10.56 1.23 3.04
C ARG A 90 11.27 2.41 3.72
N LEU A 91 12.40 2.84 3.19
CA LEU A 91 13.09 4.04 3.69
C LEU A 91 12.19 5.27 3.53
N ALA A 92 11.46 5.41 2.43
CA ALA A 92 10.52 6.51 2.26
C ALA A 92 9.39 6.44 3.30
N ALA A 93 8.90 5.24 3.59
CA ALA A 93 7.88 5.00 4.60
C ALA A 93 8.32 5.35 6.03
N SER A 94 9.63 5.36 6.34
CA SER A 94 10.10 5.85 7.66
C SER A 94 10.06 7.38 7.78
N PHE A 95 9.94 8.10 6.66
CA PHE A 95 9.89 9.57 6.63
C PHE A 95 8.54 10.12 6.13
N ASP A 96 7.68 9.26 5.60
CA ASP A 96 6.31 9.56 5.24
C ASP A 96 5.35 8.49 5.82
N PRO A 97 4.71 8.78 6.97
CA PRO A 97 3.77 7.86 7.61
C PRO A 97 2.57 7.46 6.75
N GLN A 98 2.24 8.23 5.70
CA GLN A 98 1.16 7.88 4.78
C GLN A 98 1.55 6.65 3.95
N ILE A 99 2.82 6.52 3.58
CA ILE A 99 3.31 5.37 2.83
C ILE A 99 3.22 4.10 3.68
N SER A 100 3.72 4.13 4.91
CA SER A 100 3.64 2.97 5.81
C SER A 100 2.20 2.60 6.12
N THR A 101 1.33 3.58 6.37
CA THR A 101 -0.08 3.34 6.71
C THR A 101 -0.82 2.66 5.56
N LYS A 102 -0.67 3.15 4.31
CA LYS A 102 -1.31 2.53 3.13
C LYS A 102 -0.78 1.10 2.88
N ILE A 103 0.53 0.88 2.98
CA ILE A 103 1.12 -0.46 2.80
C ILE A 103 0.58 -1.45 3.85
N ASN A 104 0.65 -1.09 5.13
CA ASN A 104 0.22 -1.94 6.23
C ASN A 104 -1.28 -2.26 6.13
N ARG A 105 -2.12 -1.25 5.84
CA ARG A 105 -3.57 -1.43 5.62
C ARG A 105 -3.85 -2.49 4.57
N PHE A 106 -3.19 -2.43 3.40
CA PHE A 106 -3.44 -3.39 2.31
C PHE A 106 -2.89 -4.78 2.61
N ILE A 107 -1.71 -4.89 3.24
CA ILE A 107 -1.16 -6.17 3.70
C ILE A 107 -2.06 -6.82 4.73
N ASP A 108 -2.47 -6.06 5.75
CA ASP A 108 -3.20 -6.61 6.88
C ASP A 108 -4.61 -7.05 6.53
N SER A 109 -5.22 -6.36 5.56
CA SER A 109 -6.49 -6.76 4.95
C SER A 109 -6.37 -7.85 3.87
N MET A 110 -5.17 -8.37 3.59
CA MET A 110 -4.89 -9.30 2.47
C MET A 110 -5.31 -8.77 1.10
N ARG A 111 -5.43 -7.44 0.94
CA ARG A 111 -5.77 -6.75 -0.31
C ARG A 111 -4.53 -6.60 -1.19
N ILE A 112 -4.04 -7.74 -1.68
CA ILE A 112 -2.85 -7.82 -2.54
C ILE A 112 -3.07 -7.05 -3.85
N ASP A 113 -4.32 -6.97 -4.34
CA ASP A 113 -4.73 -6.15 -5.48
C ASP A 113 -4.39 -4.66 -5.26
N ARG A 114 -4.79 -4.10 -4.11
CA ARG A 114 -4.52 -2.70 -3.75
C ARG A 114 -3.06 -2.47 -3.41
N LEU A 115 -2.41 -3.44 -2.74
CA LEU A 115 -0.99 -3.36 -2.42
C LEU A 115 -0.15 -3.29 -3.70
N ARG A 116 -0.43 -4.15 -4.69
CA ARG A 116 0.23 -4.13 -6.00
C ARG A 116 0.10 -2.76 -6.65
N ALA A 117 -1.14 -2.26 -6.79
CA ALA A 117 -1.39 -0.97 -7.42
C ALA A 117 -0.60 0.15 -6.74
N TYR A 118 -0.68 0.21 -5.41
CA TYR A 118 -0.01 1.24 -4.61
C TYR A 118 1.51 1.16 -4.71
N VAL A 119 2.10 -0.03 -4.50
CA VAL A 119 3.55 -0.20 -4.54
C VAL A 119 4.09 0.08 -5.95
N CYS A 120 3.41 -0.42 -6.99
CA CYS A 120 3.74 -0.13 -8.39
C CYS A 120 3.74 1.37 -8.69
N GLU A 121 2.72 2.11 -8.25
CA GLU A 121 2.69 3.56 -8.39
C GLU A 121 3.89 4.24 -7.71
N ARG A 122 4.27 3.76 -6.51
CA ARG A 122 5.44 4.29 -5.78
C ARG A 122 6.77 4.00 -6.45
N THR A 123 6.89 2.89 -7.18
CA THR A 123 8.14 2.57 -7.88
C THR A 123 8.55 3.67 -8.87
N ALA A 124 7.60 4.40 -9.45
CA ALA A 124 7.89 5.52 -10.37
C ALA A 124 8.68 6.67 -9.73
N TYR A 125 8.58 6.83 -8.40
CA TYR A 125 9.28 7.90 -7.68
C TYR A 125 10.64 7.44 -7.15
N PHE A 126 10.74 6.19 -6.73
CA PHE A 126 11.90 5.72 -5.94
C PHE A 126 12.85 4.82 -6.72
N CYS A 127 12.45 4.32 -7.88
CA CYS A 127 13.10 3.21 -8.55
C CYS A 127 13.34 3.47 -10.04
N ASP A 128 14.44 2.92 -10.56
CA ASP A 128 14.73 2.91 -11.99
C ASP A 128 13.87 1.87 -12.75
N GLU A 129 13.94 1.87 -14.08
CA GLU A 129 13.11 0.97 -14.91
C GLU A 129 13.35 -0.52 -14.62
N ALA A 130 14.59 -0.93 -14.36
CA ALA A 130 14.92 -2.33 -14.09
C ALA A 130 14.37 -2.77 -12.72
N GLN A 131 14.43 -1.87 -11.74
CA GLN A 131 13.84 -2.04 -10.42
C GLN A 131 12.29 -2.07 -10.48
N GLN A 132 11.67 -1.16 -11.24
CA GLN A 132 10.22 -1.13 -11.47
C GLN A 132 9.74 -2.46 -12.08
N LYS A 133 10.44 -2.94 -13.13
CA LYS A 133 10.16 -4.25 -13.72
C LYS A 133 10.32 -5.37 -12.71
N GLY A 134 11.37 -5.36 -11.90
CA GLY A 134 11.60 -6.37 -10.87
C GLY A 134 10.47 -6.45 -9.84
N VAL A 135 9.91 -5.30 -9.42
CA VAL A 135 8.74 -5.26 -8.54
C VAL A 135 7.48 -5.74 -9.24
N GLY A 136 7.27 -5.38 -10.51
CA GLY A 136 6.17 -5.91 -11.32
C GLY A 136 6.22 -7.45 -11.42
N ASP A 137 7.39 -8.00 -11.75
CA ASP A 137 7.64 -9.44 -11.83
C ASP A 137 7.41 -10.14 -10.47
N LEU A 138 7.73 -9.49 -9.35
CA LEU A 138 7.40 -10.00 -8.01
C LEU A 138 5.88 -10.09 -7.81
N PHE A 139 5.13 -9.06 -8.16
CA PHE A 139 3.68 -9.07 -7.98
C PHE A 139 2.95 -10.05 -8.91
N HIS A 140 3.52 -10.36 -10.08
CA HIS A 140 3.00 -11.39 -10.97
C HIS A 140 2.98 -12.79 -10.33
N GLN A 141 3.90 -13.08 -9.41
CA GLN A 141 3.88 -14.35 -8.67
C GLN A 141 2.61 -14.49 -7.81
N PHE A 142 1.94 -13.38 -7.49
CA PHE A 142 0.71 -13.35 -6.69
C PHE A 142 -0.55 -13.14 -7.55
N ASP A 143 -0.50 -13.34 -8.87
CA ASP A 143 -1.66 -13.16 -9.75
C ASP A 143 -2.84 -14.06 -9.32
N ARG A 144 -2.58 -15.29 -8.88
CA ARG A 144 -3.62 -16.17 -8.31
C ARG A 144 -4.31 -15.58 -7.08
N SER A 145 -3.56 -14.91 -6.19
CA SER A 145 -4.14 -14.23 -5.02
C SER A 145 -5.05 -13.08 -5.46
N ILE A 146 -4.66 -12.34 -6.49
CA ILE A 146 -5.45 -11.24 -7.06
C ILE A 146 -6.74 -11.78 -7.70
N GLU A 147 -6.67 -12.88 -8.45
CA GLU A 147 -7.86 -13.53 -9.03
C GLU A 147 -8.88 -13.97 -7.96
N ILE A 148 -8.42 -14.51 -6.83
CA ILE A 148 -9.29 -14.86 -5.69
C ILE A 148 -9.98 -13.60 -5.16
N ILE A 149 -9.24 -12.51 -4.97
CA ILE A 149 -9.79 -11.24 -4.47
C ILE A 149 -10.83 -10.67 -5.43
N ASP A 150 -10.56 -10.69 -6.73
CA ASP A 150 -11.50 -10.19 -7.74
C ASP A 150 -12.76 -11.05 -7.83
N ARG A 151 -12.65 -12.37 -7.64
CA ARG A 151 -13.82 -13.25 -7.51
C ARG A 151 -14.67 -12.88 -6.30
N VAL A 152 -14.05 -12.66 -5.13
CA VAL A 152 -14.77 -12.24 -3.92
C VAL A 152 -15.49 -10.92 -4.16
N LYS A 153 -14.83 -9.93 -4.76
CA LYS A 153 -15.42 -8.63 -5.12
C LYS A 153 -16.60 -8.78 -6.09
N GLY A 154 -16.47 -9.67 -7.08
CA GLY A 154 -17.54 -9.97 -8.05
C GLY A 154 -18.77 -10.63 -7.41
N GLN A 155 -18.58 -11.35 -6.30
CA GLN A 155 -19.63 -12.06 -5.58
C GLN A 155 -20.30 -11.24 -4.46
N LEU A 156 -19.84 -10.02 -4.21
CA LEU A 156 -20.45 -9.15 -3.21
C LEU A 156 -21.90 -8.81 -3.59
N THR A 157 -22.78 -8.89 -2.58
CA THR A 157 -24.18 -8.46 -2.70
C THR A 157 -24.27 -6.94 -2.86
N THR A 158 -25.43 -6.44 -3.30
CA THR A 158 -25.67 -4.99 -3.41
C THR A 158 -25.46 -4.29 -2.06
N THR A 159 -26.01 -4.84 -0.98
CA THR A 159 -25.85 -4.27 0.37
C THR A 159 -24.40 -4.18 0.82
N GLU A 160 -23.58 -5.19 0.49
CA GLU A 160 -22.16 -5.18 0.84
C GLU A 160 -21.36 -4.18 0.01
N LYS A 161 -21.74 -3.99 -1.26
CA LYS A 161 -21.19 -2.94 -2.11
C LYS A 161 -21.54 -1.55 -1.56
N ASP A 162 -22.78 -1.35 -1.11
CA ASP A 162 -23.21 -0.09 -0.50
C ASP A 162 -22.47 0.19 0.80
N GLN A 163 -22.25 -0.85 1.64
CA GLN A 163 -21.43 -0.75 2.84
C GLN A 163 -19.99 -0.35 2.52
N LEU A 164 -19.36 -1.00 1.53
CA LEU A 164 -18.01 -0.63 1.10
C LEU A 164 -17.95 0.81 0.58
N ASN A 165 -18.93 1.23 -0.24
CA ASN A 165 -19.01 2.60 -0.73
C ASN A 165 -19.14 3.60 0.42
N MET A 166 -19.94 3.29 1.44
CA MET A 166 -20.06 4.12 2.64
C MET A 166 -18.74 4.21 3.41
N MET A 167 -18.05 3.07 3.62
CA MET A 167 -16.75 3.04 4.28
C MET A 167 -15.69 3.85 3.51
N GLU A 168 -15.65 3.71 2.18
CA GLU A 168 -14.74 4.48 1.32
C GLU A 168 -15.05 5.99 1.39
N ASN A 169 -16.32 6.38 1.32
CA ASN A 169 -16.75 7.78 1.41
C ASN A 169 -16.44 8.43 2.76
N LEU A 170 -16.53 7.66 3.85
CA LEU A 170 -16.17 8.12 5.20
C LEU A 170 -14.68 8.00 5.50
N ASN A 171 -13.89 7.46 4.56
CA ASN A 171 -12.50 7.07 4.78
C ASN A 171 -12.33 6.18 6.03
N ASP A 172 -13.31 5.33 6.32
CA ASP A 172 -13.27 4.37 7.43
C ASP A 172 -12.43 3.15 7.04
N THR A 173 -11.12 3.33 7.17
CA THR A 173 -10.13 2.34 6.75
C THR A 173 -10.16 1.08 7.60
N LEU A 174 -10.58 1.20 8.86
CA LEU A 174 -10.65 0.07 9.80
C LEU A 174 -11.84 -0.81 9.47
N ALA A 175 -13.02 -0.22 9.24
CA ALA A 175 -14.19 -0.97 8.84
C ALA A 175 -13.98 -1.70 7.50
N GLU A 176 -13.37 -1.05 6.50
CA GLU A 176 -13.06 -1.69 5.22
C GLU A 176 -12.09 -2.88 5.42
N GLN A 177 -11.06 -2.70 6.25
CA GLN A 177 -10.12 -3.77 6.57
C GLN A 177 -10.84 -4.96 7.23
N THR A 178 -11.65 -4.71 8.26
CA THR A 178 -12.41 -5.76 8.94
C THR A 178 -13.36 -6.49 7.99
N PHE A 179 -14.02 -5.74 7.09
CA PHE A 179 -14.90 -6.31 6.06
C PHE A 179 -14.16 -7.32 5.18
N PHE A 180 -13.02 -6.94 4.58
CA PHE A 180 -12.29 -7.85 3.68
C PHE A 180 -11.68 -9.03 4.42
N VAL A 181 -11.13 -8.80 5.62
CA VAL A 181 -10.64 -9.90 6.46
C VAL A 181 -11.76 -10.90 6.72
N TYR A 182 -12.94 -10.44 7.14
CA TYR A 182 -14.09 -11.30 7.35
C TYR A 182 -14.46 -12.07 6.07
N LYS A 183 -14.53 -11.39 4.92
CA LYS A 183 -14.84 -12.03 3.63
C LYS A 183 -13.84 -13.11 3.24
N PHE A 184 -12.55 -12.88 3.45
CA PHE A 184 -11.52 -13.86 3.13
C PHE A 184 -11.55 -15.07 4.07
N HIS A 185 -11.95 -14.91 5.34
CA HIS A 185 -12.13 -16.04 6.26
C HIS A 185 -13.32 -16.95 5.91
N GLN A 186 -14.25 -16.51 5.05
CA GLN A 186 -15.35 -17.33 4.54
C GLN A 186 -14.98 -18.14 3.29
N LEU A 187 -13.76 -17.98 2.76
CA LEU A 187 -13.28 -18.76 1.63
C LEU A 187 -13.07 -20.22 2.01
N ASN A 188 -12.98 -21.08 0.99
CA ASN A 188 -12.51 -22.45 1.23
C ASN A 188 -11.06 -22.43 1.76
N PRO A 189 -10.63 -23.47 2.51
CA PRO A 189 -9.33 -23.48 3.16
C PRO A 189 -8.14 -23.29 2.20
N VAL A 190 -8.26 -23.76 0.95
CA VAL A 190 -7.19 -23.67 -0.05
C VAL A 190 -6.98 -22.21 -0.48
N ASP A 191 -8.06 -21.51 -0.83
CA ASP A 191 -7.98 -20.10 -1.24
C ASP A 191 -7.53 -19.20 -0.09
N LEU A 192 -8.03 -19.43 1.13
CA LEU A 192 -7.58 -18.70 2.31
C LEU A 192 -6.08 -18.90 2.58
N ALA A 193 -5.58 -20.12 2.41
CA ALA A 193 -4.16 -20.41 2.57
C ALA A 193 -3.30 -19.71 1.50
N VAL A 194 -3.77 -19.61 0.25
CA VAL A 194 -3.10 -18.84 -0.81
C VAL A 194 -2.99 -17.36 -0.42
N LEU A 195 -4.07 -16.74 0.06
CA LEU A 195 -4.03 -15.33 0.50
C LEU A 195 -3.13 -15.12 1.71
N THR A 196 -3.17 -16.03 2.68
CA THR A 196 -2.35 -15.96 3.90
C THR A 196 -0.86 -16.13 3.58
N SER A 197 -0.52 -17.04 2.66
CA SER A 197 0.85 -17.24 2.17
C SER A 197 1.36 -16.00 1.43
N ALA A 198 0.54 -15.42 0.56
CA ALA A 198 0.87 -14.18 -0.15
C ALA A 198 1.11 -13.01 0.82
N LYS A 199 0.22 -12.82 1.81
CA LYS A 199 0.40 -11.83 2.88
C LYS A 199 1.74 -12.01 3.59
N THR A 200 2.07 -13.23 4.01
CA THR A 200 3.31 -13.52 4.74
C THR A 200 4.54 -13.26 3.89
N SER A 201 4.51 -13.70 2.63
CA SER A 201 5.61 -13.51 1.66
C SER A 201 5.86 -12.03 1.37
N LEU A 202 4.81 -11.25 1.10
CA LEU A 202 4.92 -9.82 0.82
C LEU A 202 5.32 -9.02 2.07
N THR A 203 4.80 -9.38 3.24
CA THR A 203 5.26 -8.81 4.52
C THR A 203 6.76 -9.03 4.70
N THR A 204 7.23 -10.24 4.42
CA THR A 204 8.64 -10.60 4.52
C THR A 204 9.47 -9.83 3.49
N ALA A 205 9.06 -9.76 2.22
CA ALA A 205 9.78 -9.03 1.17
C ALA A 205 9.91 -7.53 1.50
N LEU A 206 8.85 -6.91 2.02
CA LEU A 206 8.86 -5.50 2.43
C LEU A 206 9.67 -5.25 3.70
N SER A 207 9.77 -6.25 4.60
CA SER A 207 10.46 -6.12 5.89
C SER A 207 11.91 -6.60 5.88
N SER A 208 12.31 -7.48 4.96
CA SER A 208 13.67 -8.03 4.86
C SER A 208 14.60 -7.15 4.03
N SER A 209 14.02 -6.30 3.17
CA SER A 209 14.76 -5.38 2.32
C SER A 209 15.43 -4.28 3.18
N THR A 210 16.74 -4.36 3.33
CA THR A 210 17.55 -3.36 4.05
C THR A 210 17.91 -2.22 3.12
N PRO A 211 17.60 -0.95 3.47
CA PRO A 211 18.01 0.18 2.64
C PRO A 211 19.53 0.36 2.68
N ASP A 212 20.07 1.08 1.69
CA ASP A 212 21.50 1.42 1.66
C ASP A 212 21.90 2.13 2.96
N ALA A 213 22.98 1.67 3.59
CA ALA A 213 23.38 2.13 4.92
C ALA A 213 23.85 3.59 4.91
N ALA A 214 24.54 4.02 3.84
CA ALA A 214 25.04 5.39 3.73
C ALA A 214 23.88 6.37 3.49
N LEU A 215 22.95 6.03 2.60
CA LEU A 215 21.72 6.78 2.36
C LEU A 215 20.85 6.82 3.63
N SER A 216 20.67 5.69 4.33
CA SER A 216 19.90 5.63 5.57
C SER A 216 20.49 6.53 6.65
N LYS A 217 21.82 6.52 6.79
CA LYS A 217 22.54 7.40 7.73
C LYS A 217 22.36 8.87 7.34
N ALA A 218 22.45 9.20 6.05
CA ALA A 218 22.27 10.56 5.58
C ALA A 218 20.84 11.06 5.79
N MET A 219 19.85 10.23 5.46
CA MET A 219 18.44 10.52 5.73
C MET A 219 18.14 10.65 7.23
N GLY A 220 18.79 9.84 8.07
CA GLY A 220 18.69 9.94 9.53
C GLY A 220 19.29 11.22 10.14
N SER A 221 20.00 12.03 9.35
CA SER A 221 20.47 13.36 9.78
C SER A 221 19.39 14.43 9.74
N PHE A 222 18.23 14.16 9.12
CA PHE A 222 17.09 15.07 9.07
C PHE A 222 16.10 14.72 10.18
N SER A 223 15.73 15.72 10.98
CA SER A 223 14.59 15.58 11.89
C SER A 223 13.26 15.66 11.13
N PRO A 224 12.14 15.21 11.71
CA PRO A 224 10.82 15.40 11.11
C PRO A 224 10.51 16.87 10.78
N GLN A 225 10.94 17.80 11.63
CA GLN A 225 10.78 19.25 11.44
C GLN A 225 11.61 19.77 10.26
N ASP A 226 12.82 19.24 10.06
CA ASP A 226 13.63 19.57 8.89
C ASP A 226 12.92 19.13 7.61
N LEU A 227 12.32 17.94 7.61
CA LEU A 227 11.60 17.42 6.45
C LEU A 227 10.33 18.20 6.13
N GLU A 228 9.58 18.61 7.16
CA GLU A 228 8.42 19.49 7.01
C GLU A 228 8.82 20.85 6.44
N LYS A 229 9.90 21.44 6.97
CA LYS A 229 10.44 22.69 6.44
C LYS A 229 10.91 22.53 5.00
N LEU A 230 11.62 21.44 4.70
CA LEU A 230 12.05 21.13 3.34
C LEU A 230 10.87 21.07 2.37
N ALA A 231 9.77 20.40 2.76
CA ALA A 231 8.57 20.31 1.95
C ALA A 231 7.91 21.67 1.61
N THR A 232 8.21 22.75 2.34
CA THR A 232 7.71 24.10 2.04
C THR A 232 8.55 24.88 1.02
N PHE A 233 9.79 24.45 0.77
CA PHE A 233 10.64 25.16 -0.19
C PHE A 233 10.23 24.85 -1.64
N PRO A 234 10.39 25.81 -2.57
CA PRO A 234 10.28 25.52 -3.98
C PRO A 234 11.27 24.42 -4.39
N VAL A 235 10.84 23.50 -5.26
CA VAL A 235 11.64 22.33 -5.68
C VAL A 235 13.02 22.72 -6.20
N ALA A 236 13.17 23.88 -6.84
CA ALA A 236 14.44 24.38 -7.34
C ALA A 236 15.48 24.70 -6.25
N HIS A 237 15.04 25.02 -5.03
CA HIS A 237 15.91 25.37 -3.90
C HIS A 237 16.26 24.16 -3.02
N LEU A 238 15.47 23.08 -3.09
CA LEU A 238 15.67 21.87 -2.32
C LEU A 238 17.08 21.28 -2.42
N PRO A 239 17.70 21.14 -3.61
CA PRO A 239 19.05 20.57 -3.71
C PRO A 239 20.09 21.30 -2.88
N GLU A 240 20.02 22.63 -2.83
CA GLU A 240 21.03 23.44 -2.13
C GLU A 240 20.84 23.41 -0.62
N GLU A 241 19.59 23.45 -0.15
CA GLU A 241 19.26 23.32 1.27
C GLU A 241 19.67 21.95 1.81
N VAL A 242 19.38 20.88 1.06
CA VAL A 242 19.77 19.50 1.43
C VAL A 242 21.30 19.37 1.48
N ARG A 243 22.02 19.87 0.47
CA ARG A 243 23.50 19.84 0.47
C ARG A 243 24.09 20.62 1.66
N SER A 244 23.55 21.80 1.92
CA SER A 244 23.99 22.64 3.04
C SER A 244 23.76 21.95 4.38
N HIS A 245 22.63 21.27 4.55
CA HIS A 245 22.35 20.47 5.74
C HIS A 245 23.33 19.31 5.90
N LEU A 246 23.52 18.51 4.85
CA LEU A 246 24.44 17.37 4.87
C LEU A 246 25.87 17.80 5.18
N ALA A 247 26.32 18.93 4.62
CA ALA A 247 27.63 19.49 4.91
C ALA A 247 27.78 19.88 6.40
N ARG A 248 26.75 20.48 7.02
CA ARG A 248 26.76 20.75 8.47
C ARG A 248 26.84 19.46 9.30
N CYS A 249 26.25 18.38 8.80
CA CYS A 249 26.31 17.05 9.41
C CYS A 249 27.58 16.24 9.03
N GLN A 250 28.56 16.85 8.36
CA GLN A 250 29.80 16.21 7.91
C GLN A 250 29.59 15.03 6.95
N ILE A 251 28.49 15.03 6.21
CA ILE A 251 28.20 14.07 5.15
C ILE A 251 28.55 14.74 3.82
N THR A 252 29.77 14.47 3.33
CA THR A 252 30.35 15.17 2.17
C THR A 252 30.69 14.25 1.00
N ALA A 253 30.53 12.93 1.16
CA ALA A 253 30.74 11.97 0.10
C ALA A 253 29.82 12.29 -1.10
N PRO A 254 30.37 12.62 -2.29
CA PRO A 254 29.58 13.16 -3.40
C PRO A 254 28.42 12.26 -3.83
N GLU A 255 28.63 10.96 -3.86
CA GLU A 255 27.64 9.95 -4.19
C GLU A 255 26.49 9.92 -3.17
N VAL A 256 26.80 9.94 -1.87
CA VAL A 256 25.80 9.93 -0.81
C VAL A 256 24.98 11.22 -0.81
N VAL A 257 25.64 12.36 -1.03
CA VAL A 257 24.98 13.67 -1.13
C VAL A 257 24.05 13.70 -2.33
N HIS A 258 24.52 13.26 -3.50
CA HIS A 258 23.70 13.18 -4.71
C HIS A 258 22.46 12.30 -4.49
N ASP A 259 22.67 11.09 -3.96
CA ASP A 259 21.58 10.12 -3.75
C ASP A 259 20.58 10.61 -2.71
N THR A 260 21.04 11.28 -1.65
CA THR A 260 20.16 11.86 -0.63
C THR A 260 19.31 12.99 -1.19
N VAL A 261 19.89 13.87 -2.02
CA VAL A 261 19.15 14.93 -2.71
C VAL A 261 18.09 14.33 -3.64
N ALA A 262 18.47 13.37 -4.49
CA ALA A 262 17.54 12.72 -5.40
C ALA A 262 16.41 12.03 -4.63
N PHE A 263 16.73 11.31 -3.55
CA PHE A 263 15.76 10.61 -2.74
C PHE A 263 14.78 11.57 -2.04
N LEU A 264 15.25 12.67 -1.46
CA LEU A 264 14.38 13.66 -0.83
C LEU A 264 13.45 14.36 -1.83
N LEU A 265 13.94 14.65 -3.04
CA LEU A 265 13.10 15.14 -4.12
C LEU A 265 11.99 14.14 -4.47
N SER A 266 12.31 12.84 -4.53
CA SER A 266 11.31 11.79 -4.73
C SER A 266 10.30 11.70 -3.60
N VAL A 267 10.73 11.78 -2.33
CA VAL A 267 9.83 11.76 -1.16
C VAL A 267 8.87 12.96 -1.22
N ILE A 268 9.39 14.17 -1.43
CA ILE A 268 8.57 15.39 -1.51
C ILE A 268 7.64 15.36 -2.73
N GLY A 269 8.13 14.91 -3.89
CA GLY A 269 7.32 14.73 -5.09
C GLY A 269 6.19 13.72 -4.88
N SER A 270 6.46 12.62 -4.17
CA SER A 270 5.46 11.58 -3.89
C SER A 270 4.32 12.05 -2.97
N LYS A 271 4.54 13.09 -2.16
CA LYS A 271 3.54 13.71 -1.28
C LYS A 271 2.54 14.60 -2.02
N HIS A 272 2.96 15.24 -3.11
CA HIS A 272 2.10 16.17 -3.85
C HIS A 272 1.01 15.47 -4.68
N ASN A 273 1.15 14.16 -4.90
CA ASN A 273 0.21 13.32 -5.67
C ASN A 273 -0.57 12.32 -4.80
N ASN A 274 -0.62 12.57 -3.48
CA ASN A 274 -1.13 11.64 -2.47
C ASN A 274 -2.53 12.02 -1.98
#